data_AF-A0A6G9Y5S2-F1
#
_entry.id   AF-A0A6G9Y5S2-F1
#
_cell.length_a   1.000
_cell.length_b   1.000
_cell.length_c   1.000
_cell.angle_alpha   90.00
_cell.angle_beta   90.00
_cell.angle_gamma   90.00
#
_symmetry.space_group_name_H-M   'P 1'
#
loop_
_entity.id
_entity.type
_entity.pdbx_description
1 polymer ?
#
loop_
_entity_poly.entity_id
_entity_poly.type
_entity_poly.pdbx_seq_one_letter_code
_entity_poly.pdbx_strand_id
1 'polypeptide(L)'
;MVTWAKAPDFADQPARRAEVRAQTVLDQQRYLDDGMTPLRCQSCQIRVLVRKNSSRHTSLQWTEPPGNRCPVFAEISGPGKPVSCPQLQRTIEWAVREGLLEVPE
;
A
#
# COMPACT_ATOMS: atom_id res chain seq x y z
N MET A 1 -18.49 -9.95 28.47
CA MET A 1 -17.20 -10.60 28.17
C MET A 1 -16.29 -9.55 27.58
N VAL A 2 -15.08 -9.37 28.12
CA VAL A 2 -14.12 -8.40 27.57
C VAL A 2 -13.49 -9.04 26.33
N THR A 3 -13.76 -8.47 25.16
CA THR A 3 -13.08 -8.88 23.93
C THR A 3 -11.63 -8.47 24.06
N TRP A 4 -10.71 -9.43 23.91
CA TRP A 4 -9.29 -9.12 23.91
C TRP A 4 -8.97 -8.12 22.80
N ALA A 5 -8.22 -7.07 23.15
CA ALA A 5 -7.69 -6.10 22.21
C ALA A 5 -6.25 -5.78 22.60
N LYS A 6 -5.37 -5.64 21.60
CA LYS A 6 -3.96 -5.26 21.81
C LYS A 6 -3.82 -3.84 22.40
N ALA A 7 -4.77 -2.96 22.15
CA ALA A 7 -4.87 -1.61 22.68
C ALA A 7 -6.25 -1.42 23.35
N PRO A 8 -6.40 -0.45 24.27
CA PRO A 8 -7.70 -0.17 24.90
C PRO A 8 -8.79 0.11 23.86
N ASP A 9 -9.95 -0.53 24.01
CA ASP A 9 -11.07 -0.40 23.08
C ASP A 9 -12.03 0.75 23.44
N PHE A 10 -11.78 1.41 24.58
CA PHE A 10 -12.57 2.50 25.15
C PHE A 10 -14.08 2.21 25.19
N ALA A 11 -14.47 0.96 25.51
CA ALA A 11 -15.87 0.54 25.51
C ALA A 11 -16.80 1.30 26.45
N ASP A 12 -16.26 1.72 27.57
CA ASP A 12 -16.91 2.55 28.59
C ASP A 12 -16.88 4.05 28.25
N GLN A 13 -16.14 4.48 27.22
CA GLN A 13 -15.89 5.90 26.89
C GLN A 13 -16.23 6.19 25.41
N PRO A 14 -17.52 6.33 25.04
CA PRO A 14 -17.94 6.45 23.65
C PRO A 14 -17.40 7.71 22.94
N ALA A 15 -17.30 8.83 23.65
CA ALA A 15 -16.74 10.07 23.10
C ALA A 15 -15.25 9.90 22.73
N ARG A 16 -14.45 9.33 23.63
CA ARG A 16 -13.04 9.04 23.39
C ARG A 16 -12.84 8.03 22.26
N ARG A 17 -13.69 7.00 22.20
CA ARG A 17 -13.68 6.03 21.09
C ARG A 17 -13.94 6.71 19.74
N ALA A 18 -14.90 7.64 19.68
CA ALA A 18 -15.21 8.38 18.46
C ALA A 18 -14.02 9.27 18.03
N GLU A 19 -13.37 9.94 18.97
CA GLU A 19 -12.17 10.76 18.73
C GLU A 19 -11.01 9.90 18.18
N VAL A 20 -10.71 8.76 18.80
CA VAL A 20 -9.66 7.84 18.32
C VAL A 20 -9.96 7.33 16.91
N ARG A 21 -11.22 7.02 16.60
CA ARG A 21 -11.62 6.63 15.23
C ARG A 21 -11.41 7.77 14.24
N ALA A 22 -11.78 9.01 14.60
CA ALA A 22 -11.56 10.17 13.75
C ALA A 22 -10.06 10.39 13.47
N GLN A 23 -9.21 10.28 14.49
CA GLN A 23 -7.76 10.37 14.33
C GLN A 23 -7.21 9.23 13.45
N THR A 24 -7.71 8.00 13.64
CA THR A 24 -7.30 6.84 12.81
C THR A 24 -7.60 7.08 11.34
N VAL A 25 -8.74 7.68 11.01
CA VAL A 25 -9.10 8.02 9.62
C VAL A 25 -8.13 9.05 9.04
N LEU A 26 -7.77 10.09 9.82
CA LEU A 26 -6.80 11.10 9.39
C LEU A 26 -5.40 10.50 9.19
N ASP A 27 -4.99 9.60 10.08
CA ASP A 27 -3.72 8.88 9.95
C ASP A 27 -3.71 7.96 8.72
N GLN A 28 -4.81 7.26 8.45
CA GLN A 28 -4.92 6.43 7.23
C GLN A 28 -4.77 7.28 5.97
N GLN A 29 -5.47 8.41 5.88
CA GLN A 29 -5.35 9.34 4.76
C GLN A 29 -3.89 9.80 4.60
N ARG A 30 -3.27 10.28 5.68
CA ARG A 30 -1.89 10.78 5.66
C ARG A 30 -0.87 9.72 5.26
N TYR A 31 -0.95 8.53 5.85
CA TYR A 31 0.12 7.54 5.72
C TYR A 31 -0.09 6.58 4.56
N LEU A 32 -1.35 6.25 4.23
CA LEU A 32 -1.69 5.26 3.21
C LEU A 32 -2.13 5.92 1.90
N ASP A 33 -2.88 7.01 1.91
CA ASP A 33 -3.49 7.54 0.68
C ASP A 33 -2.70 8.70 0.06
N ASP A 34 -2.23 9.63 0.89
CA ASP A 34 -1.58 10.86 0.42
C ASP A 34 -0.26 10.57 -0.32
N GLY A 35 -0.04 11.27 -1.45
CA GLY A 35 1.18 11.14 -2.25
C GLY A 35 1.30 9.82 -3.02
N MET A 36 0.26 9.00 -3.07
CA MET A 36 0.24 7.78 -3.88
C MET A 36 -0.03 8.10 -5.35
N THR A 37 0.85 7.62 -6.23
CA THR A 37 0.72 7.81 -7.68
C THR A 37 0.23 6.52 -8.36
N PRO A 38 -0.84 6.58 -9.18
CA PRO A 38 -1.31 5.41 -9.91
C PRO A 38 -0.36 5.02 -11.04
N LEU A 39 0.06 3.76 -11.06
CA LEU A 39 0.85 3.16 -12.14
C LEU A 39 0.20 1.89 -12.67
N ARG A 40 0.51 1.55 -13.92
CA ARG A 40 0.17 0.26 -14.52
C ARG A 40 1.44 -0.49 -14.84
N CYS A 41 1.53 -1.75 -14.43
CA CYS A 41 2.65 -2.61 -14.83
C CYS A 41 2.71 -2.68 -16.35
N GLN A 42 3.87 -2.40 -16.95
CA GLN A 42 4.00 -2.37 -18.41
C GLN A 42 3.75 -3.72 -19.10
N SER A 43 3.86 -4.85 -18.38
CA SER A 43 3.54 -6.19 -18.94
C SER A 43 2.11 -6.64 -18.64
N CYS A 44 1.73 -6.78 -17.37
CA CYS A 44 0.44 -7.35 -17.02
C CYS A 44 -0.68 -6.32 -16.85
N GLN A 45 -0.39 -5.01 -16.98
CA GLN A 45 -1.34 -3.90 -16.97
C GLN A 45 -2.20 -3.75 -15.71
N ILE A 46 -1.89 -4.53 -14.66
CA ILE A 46 -2.49 -4.36 -13.33
C ILE A 46 -2.21 -2.95 -12.82
N ARG A 47 -3.26 -2.33 -12.28
CA ARG A 47 -3.16 -1.02 -11.66
C ARG A 47 -2.66 -1.19 -10.23
N VAL A 48 -1.73 -0.34 -9.84
CA VAL A 48 -1.25 -0.21 -8.47
C VAL A 48 -1.14 1.25 -8.11
N LEU A 49 -1.12 1.54 -6.82
CA LEU A 49 -0.74 2.84 -6.30
C LEU A 49 0.69 2.71 -5.73
N VAL A 50 1.56 3.66 -6.04
CA VAL A 50 2.98 3.62 -5.64
C VAL A 50 3.40 4.98 -5.08
N ARG A 51 4.17 4.96 -4.00
CA ARG A 51 4.86 6.13 -3.45
C ARG A 51 6.30 5.76 -3.10
N LYS A 52 7.26 6.62 -3.42
CA LYS A 52 8.63 6.50 -2.88
C LYS A 52 8.69 7.32 -1.59
N ASN A 53 9.13 6.68 -0.51
CA ASN A 53 9.42 7.38 0.75
C ASN A 53 10.91 7.69 0.88
N SER A 54 11.75 7.02 0.07
CA SER A 54 13.17 7.32 -0.12
C SER A 54 13.67 6.58 -1.37
N SER A 55 14.94 6.75 -1.73
CA SER A 55 15.58 5.98 -2.82
C SER A 55 15.45 4.45 -2.66
N ARG A 56 15.46 3.94 -1.42
CA ARG A 56 15.39 2.50 -1.13
C ARG A 56 14.02 2.02 -0.61
N HIS A 57 13.14 2.93 -0.22
CA HIS A 57 11.83 2.59 0.33
C HIS A 57 10.69 2.96 -0.64
N THR A 58 9.92 1.96 -1.04
CA THR A 58 8.75 2.10 -1.90
C THR A 58 7.52 1.52 -1.19
N SER A 59 6.48 2.32 -1.03
CA SER A 59 5.14 1.85 -0.67
C SER A 59 4.39 1.45 -1.93
N LEU A 60 3.79 0.27 -1.91
CA LEU A 60 3.00 -0.27 -3.01
C LEU A 60 1.67 -0.75 -2.46
N GLN A 61 0.59 -0.33 -3.10
CA GLN A 61 -0.75 -0.82 -2.82
C GLN A 61 -1.39 -1.42 -4.05
N TRP A 62 -1.89 -2.64 -3.87
CA TRP A 62 -2.63 -3.38 -4.88
C TRP A 62 -4.08 -2.90 -4.92
N THR A 63 -4.56 -2.47 -6.08
CA THR A 63 -5.98 -2.06 -6.23
C THR A 63 -6.91 -3.25 -6.46
N GLU A 64 -6.36 -4.42 -6.78
CA GLU A 64 -7.06 -5.69 -6.97
C GLU A 64 -6.09 -6.86 -6.65
N PRO A 65 -6.59 -8.08 -6.40
CA PRO A 65 -5.73 -9.23 -6.16
C PRO A 65 -4.75 -9.46 -7.32
N PRO A 66 -3.42 -9.55 -7.06
CA PRO A 66 -2.42 -9.58 -8.14
C PRO A 66 -2.50 -10.81 -9.03
N GLY A 67 -2.94 -11.95 -8.49
CA GLY A 67 -3.13 -13.19 -9.25
C GLY A 67 -4.22 -13.10 -10.33
N ASN A 68 -5.10 -12.09 -10.30
CA ASN A 68 -6.14 -11.92 -11.31
C ASN A 68 -5.60 -11.44 -12.66
N ARG A 69 -4.42 -10.79 -12.68
CA ARG A 69 -3.83 -10.24 -13.92
C ARG A 69 -2.36 -10.58 -14.13
N CYS A 70 -1.60 -10.74 -13.04
CA CYS A 70 -0.16 -10.95 -13.15
C CYS A 70 0.13 -12.45 -13.21
N PRO A 71 0.72 -12.98 -14.30
CA PRO A 71 1.02 -14.41 -14.43
C PRO A 71 1.98 -14.89 -13.33
N VAL A 72 2.95 -14.06 -12.94
CA VAL A 72 3.89 -14.35 -11.84
C VAL A 72 3.15 -14.57 -10.52
N PHE A 73 2.15 -13.75 -10.20
CA PHE A 73 1.37 -13.89 -8.97
C PHE A 73 0.22 -14.90 -9.09
N ALA A 74 -0.14 -15.34 -10.30
CA ALA A 74 -1.04 -16.47 -10.47
C ALA A 74 -0.37 -17.79 -10.05
N GLU A 75 0.95 -17.89 -10.24
CA GLU A 75 1.75 -19.06 -9.88
C GLU A 75 2.32 -19.01 -8.47
N ILE A 76 2.58 -17.82 -7.92
CA ILE A 76 3.15 -17.64 -6.59
C ILE A 76 2.05 -17.45 -5.54
N SER A 77 1.97 -18.37 -4.58
CA SER A 77 1.10 -18.28 -3.43
C SER A 77 1.85 -18.62 -2.13
N GLY A 78 1.32 -18.17 -0.99
CA GLY A 78 1.88 -18.47 0.32
C GLY A 78 2.91 -17.45 0.87
N PRO A 79 3.50 -17.77 2.04
CA PRO A 79 4.46 -16.91 2.72
C PRO A 79 5.78 -16.79 1.93
N GLY A 80 6.45 -15.65 2.03
CA GLY A 80 7.69 -15.37 1.31
C GLY A 80 7.50 -14.87 -0.13
N LYS A 81 6.25 -14.70 -0.59
CA LYS A 81 5.98 -14.08 -1.89
C LYS A 81 6.57 -12.66 -1.96
N PRO A 82 7.11 -12.25 -3.12
CA PRO A 82 7.62 -10.90 -3.28
C PRO A 82 6.48 -9.87 -3.22
N VAL A 83 6.82 -8.63 -2.87
CA VAL A 83 5.83 -7.52 -2.79
C VAL A 83 5.33 -7.11 -4.18
N SER A 84 6.18 -7.23 -5.20
CA SER A 84 5.92 -6.86 -6.60
C SER A 84 6.52 -7.91 -7.54
N CYS A 85 6.07 -7.93 -8.80
CA CYS A 85 6.70 -8.75 -9.82
C CYS A 85 7.90 -8.00 -10.43
N PRO A 86 8.90 -8.70 -11.00
CA PRO A 86 10.09 -8.05 -11.55
C PRO A 86 9.78 -6.97 -12.59
N GLN A 87 8.73 -7.16 -13.38
CA GLN A 87 8.34 -6.18 -14.40
C GLN A 87 7.66 -4.94 -13.82
N LEU A 88 6.93 -5.08 -12.71
CA LEU A 88 6.40 -3.93 -11.99
C LEU A 88 7.53 -3.13 -11.34
N GLN A 89 8.53 -3.81 -10.80
CA GLN A 89 9.74 -3.15 -10.27
C GLN A 89 10.45 -2.31 -11.36
N ARG A 90 10.63 -2.86 -12.57
CA ARG A 90 11.17 -2.11 -13.72
C ARG A 90 10.28 -0.94 -14.14
N THR A 91 8.96 -1.10 -14.07
CA THR A 91 8.01 -0.03 -14.35
C THR A 91 8.17 1.13 -13.36
N ILE A 92 8.35 0.83 -12.06
CA ILE A 92 8.59 1.82 -11.01
C ILE A 92 9.91 2.56 -11.24
N GLU A 93 10.98 1.83 -11.55
CA GLU A 93 12.30 2.42 -11.84
C GLU A 93 12.28 3.32 -13.07
N TRP A 94 11.55 2.92 -14.11
CA TRP A 94 11.29 3.76 -15.28
C TRP A 94 10.51 5.01 -14.88
N ALA A 95 9.42 4.87 -14.12
CA ALA A 95 8.61 6.01 -13.68
C ALA A 95 9.41 7.00 -12.82
N VAL A 96 10.33 6.54 -11.98
CA VAL A 96 11.27 7.41 -11.25
C VAL A 96 12.19 8.14 -12.22
N ARG A 97 12.78 7.44 -13.20
CA ARG A 97 13.72 8.03 -14.16
C ARG A 97 13.06 9.10 -15.04
N GLU A 98 11.81 8.88 -15.42
CA GLU A 98 11.00 9.83 -16.20
C GLU A 98 10.38 10.95 -15.35
N GLY A 99 10.63 10.98 -14.03
CA GLY A 99 10.07 11.99 -13.13
C GLY A 99 8.56 11.84 -12.88
N LEU A 100 7.97 10.69 -13.22
CA LEU A 100 6.57 10.37 -12.92
C LEU A 100 6.36 9.93 -11.47
N LEU A 101 7.43 9.48 -10.80
CA LEU A 101 7.46 9.21 -9.37
C LEU A 101 8.54 10.06 -8.72
N GLU A 102 8.13 10.96 -7.85
CA GLU A 102 9.05 11.75 -7.03
C GLU A 102 9.74 10.86 -6.00
N VAL A 103 11.04 11.10 -5.77
CA VAL A 103 11.82 10.42 -4.74
C VAL A 103 12.26 11.48 -3.72
N PRO A 104 11.70 11.46 -2.51
CA PRO A 104 12.19 12.30 -1.42
C PRO A 104 13.65 11.95 -1.10
N GLU A 105 14.45 12.95 -0.73
CA GLU A 105 15.85 12.77 -0.28
C GLU A 105 15.96 11.81 0.91
#